data_AF-A0A4U1DBQ4-F1
#
_entry.id   AF-A0A4U1DBQ4-F1
#
_cell.length_a   1.000
_cell.length_b   1.000
_cell.length_c   1.000
_cell.angle_alpha   90.00
_cell.angle_beta   90.00
_cell.angle_gamma   90.00
#
_symmetry.space_group_name_H-M   'P 1'
#
loop_
_entity.id
_entity.type
_entity.pdbx_description
1 polymer ?
#
loop_
_entity_poly.entity_id
_entity_poly.type
_entity_poly.pdbx_seq_one_letter_code
_entity_poly.pdbx_strand_id
1 'polypeptide(L)'
;MMKMKCSLIRDLLPLYVERDCSEVTNQLVKDHLENCSECHELYELMKSPIDVKGIRETISYRADSIIPEIWKKYYGRLLIKGIGLFLIVYIIVVTLLVLLK
;
A
#
# COMPACT_ATOMS: atom_id res chain seq x y z
N MET A 1 25.57 18.03 20.46
CA MET A 1 24.79 17.14 21.35
C MET A 1 23.27 17.25 21.19
N MET A 2 22.73 18.26 20.47
CA MET A 2 21.28 18.38 20.19
C MET A 2 20.74 17.38 19.15
N LYS A 3 21.48 17.11 18.07
CA LYS A 3 21.00 16.23 16.97
C LYS A 3 20.62 14.80 17.38
N MET A 4 21.34 14.19 18.32
CA MET A 4 21.02 12.83 18.80
C MET A 4 19.73 12.78 19.63
N LYS A 5 19.37 13.87 20.30
CA LYS A 5 18.09 13.95 21.00
C LYS A 5 16.95 14.15 19.99
N CYS A 6 17.16 14.96 18.95
CA CYS A 6 16.14 15.19 17.93
C CYS A 6 15.73 13.91 17.19
N SER A 7 16.65 12.99 16.86
CA SER A 7 16.28 11.73 16.19
C SER A 7 15.34 10.88 17.05
N LEU A 8 15.68 10.71 18.34
CA LEU A 8 14.84 9.98 19.27
C LEU A 8 13.47 10.64 19.45
N ILE A 9 13.42 11.97 19.53
CA ILE A 9 12.15 12.70 19.64
C ILE A 9 11.30 12.51 18.38
N ARG A 10 11.91 12.56 17.19
CA ARG A 10 11.21 12.32 15.92
C ARG A 10 10.63 10.92 15.83
N ASP A 11 11.33 9.92 16.37
CA ASP A 11 10.83 8.54 16.42
C ASP A 11 9.64 8.38 17.38
N LEU A 12 9.63 9.13 18.49
CA LEU A 12 8.55 9.12 19.48
C LEU A 12 7.39 10.06 19.14
N LEU A 13 7.60 11.00 18.21
CA LEU A 13 6.64 12.05 17.88
C LEU A 13 5.28 11.53 17.40
N PRO A 14 5.20 10.49 16.54
CA PRO A 14 3.93 9.92 16.13
C PRO A 14 3.10 9.41 17.32
N LEU A 15 3.75 8.66 18.23
CA LEU A 15 3.11 8.14 19.44
C LEU A 15 2.68 9.27 20.39
N TYR A 16 3.46 10.35 20.45
CA TYR A 16 3.11 11.55 21.22
C TYR A 16 1.88 12.28 20.66
N VAL A 17 1.76 12.40 19.33
CA VAL A 17 0.58 12.98 18.65
C VAL A 17 -0.67 12.15 18.95
N GLU A 18 -0.54 10.82 18.97
CA GLU A 18 -1.62 9.87 19.28
C GLU A 18 -1.91 9.74 20.79
N ARG A 19 -1.10 10.38 21.65
CA ARG A 19 -1.18 10.30 23.12
C ARG A 19 -0.96 8.89 23.69
N ASP A 20 -0.19 8.06 23.00
CA ASP A 20 0.13 6.67 23.38
C ASP A 20 1.48 6.52 24.11
N CYS A 21 2.11 7.64 24.48
CA CYS A 21 3.35 7.68 25.25
C CYS A 21 3.09 7.68 26.76
N SER A 22 4.03 7.10 27.53
CA SER A 22 4.01 7.18 29.00
C SER A 22 4.15 8.63 29.48
N GLU A 23 3.71 8.95 30.71
CA GLU A 23 3.80 10.32 31.26
C GLU A 23 5.23 10.87 31.27
N VAL A 24 6.21 10.03 31.61
CA VAL A 24 7.64 10.38 31.61
C VAL A 24 8.11 10.74 30.21
N THR A 25 7.70 9.94 29.21
CA THR A 25 8.02 10.18 27.80
C THR A 25 7.35 11.45 27.29
N ASN A 26 6.09 11.70 27.69
CA ASN A 26 5.35 12.91 27.32
C ASN A 26 6.03 14.18 27.80
N GLN A 27 6.49 14.21 29.06
CA GLN A 27 7.23 15.37 29.58
C GLN A 27 8.53 15.58 28.81
N LEU A 28 9.29 14.51 28.57
CA LEU A 28 10.56 14.59 27.82
C LEU A 28 10.36 15.16 26.41
N VAL A 29 9.32 14.70 25.69
CA VAL A 29 9.01 15.18 24.35
C VAL A 29 8.55 16.64 24.38
N LYS A 30 7.67 17.01 25.32
CA LYS A 30 7.19 18.38 25.49
C LYS A 30 8.33 19.36 25.76
N ASP A 31 9.20 19.04 26.71
CA ASP A 31 10.36 19.88 27.04
C ASP A 31 11.29 20.07 25.83
N HIS A 32 11.41 19.05 24.97
CA HIS A 32 12.19 19.18 23.74
C HIS A 32 11.50 20.05 22.69
N LEU A 33 10.18 19.94 22.52
CA LEU A 33 9.41 20.73 21.56
C LEU A 33 9.44 22.23 21.90
N GLU A 34 9.47 22.59 23.18
CA GLU A 34 9.61 23.98 23.64
C GLU A 34 10.98 24.58 23.28
N ASN A 35 12.01 23.74 23.19
CA ASN A 35 13.40 24.17 22.99
C ASN A 35 13.95 23.89 21.57
N CYS A 36 13.17 23.26 20.69
CA CYS A 36 13.61 22.87 19.35
C CYS A 36 12.54 23.19 18.29
N SER A 37 12.79 24.25 17.52
CA SER A 37 11.90 24.70 16.44
C SER A 37 11.71 23.63 15.36
N GLU A 38 12.76 22.92 14.96
CA GLU A 38 12.68 21.87 13.93
C GLU A 38 11.71 20.74 14.33
N CYS A 39 11.75 20.31 15.59
CA CYS A 39 10.87 19.26 16.10
C CYS A 39 9.44 19.78 16.29
N HIS A 40 9.28 21.05 16.68
CA HIS A 40 7.98 21.70 16.82
C HIS A 40 7.26 21.84 15.46
N GLU A 41 7.96 22.26 14.42
CA GLU A 41 7.40 22.33 13.06
C GLU A 41 6.94 20.94 12.57
N LEU A 42 7.73 19.91 12.82
CA LEU A 42 7.36 18.54 12.47
C LEU A 42 6.11 18.07 13.23
N TYR A 43 6.00 18.41 14.51
CA TYR A 43 4.83 18.08 15.34
C TYR A 43 3.55 18.73 14.79
N GLU A 44 3.60 20.01 14.43
CA GLU A 44 2.44 20.71 13.87
C GLU A 44 2.04 20.15 12.49
N LEU A 45 3.02 19.75 11.67
CA LEU A 45 2.76 19.06 10.40
C LEU A 45 1.99 17.73 10.62
N MET A 46 2.40 16.93 11.61
CA MET A 46 1.77 15.65 11.94
C MET A 46 0.39 15.80 12.59
N LYS A 47 0.19 16.86 13.36
CA LYS A 47 -1.09 17.19 14.01
C LYS A 47 -2.13 17.67 13.01
N SER A 48 -1.71 18.18 11.85
CA SER A 48 -2.63 18.63 10.82
C SER A 48 -3.46 17.44 10.29
N PRO A 49 -4.80 17.57 10.20
CA PRO A 49 -5.62 16.51 9.68
C PRO A 49 -5.30 16.29 8.20
N ILE A 50 -4.82 15.09 7.89
CA ILE A 50 -4.63 14.66 6.50
C ILE A 50 -6.01 14.63 5.85
N ASP A 51 -6.19 15.28 4.69
CA ASP A 51 -7.41 15.14 3.91
C ASP A 51 -7.48 13.75 3.27
N VAL A 52 -8.03 12.80 4.04
CA VAL A 52 -8.17 11.40 3.62
C VAL A 52 -9.15 11.26 2.46
N LYS A 53 -10.07 12.22 2.25
CA LYS A 53 -11.09 12.13 1.19
C LYS A 53 -10.46 12.26 -0.19
N GLY A 54 -9.64 13.29 -0.43
CA GLY A 54 -8.95 13.48 -1.71
C GLY A 54 -8.00 12.31 -2.04
N ILE A 55 -7.29 11.80 -1.04
CA ILE A 55 -6.37 10.66 -1.22
C ILE A 55 -7.13 9.39 -1.64
N ARG A 56 -8.27 9.11 -0.99
CA ARG A 56 -9.05 7.90 -1.23
C ARG A 56 -9.68 7.88 -2.63
N GLU A 57 -10.17 9.03 -3.12
CA GLU A 57 -10.69 9.15 -4.49
C GLU A 57 -9.58 8.92 -5.52
N THR A 58 -8.40 9.50 -5.31
CA THR A 58 -7.26 9.37 -6.23
C THR A 58 -6.75 7.92 -6.31
N ILE A 59 -6.69 7.22 -5.17
CA ILE A 59 -6.31 5.81 -5.10
C ILE A 59 -7.37 4.92 -5.78
N SER A 60 -8.65 5.16 -5.51
CA SER A 60 -9.75 4.40 -6.13
C SER A 60 -9.72 4.50 -7.65
N TYR A 61 -9.54 5.71 -8.19
CA TYR A 61 -9.43 5.95 -9.64
C TYR A 61 -8.22 5.24 -10.27
N ARG A 62 -7.05 5.29 -9.61
CA ARG A 62 -5.85 4.58 -10.09
C ARG A 62 -6.01 3.06 -10.03
N ALA A 63 -6.59 2.52 -8.96
CA ALA A 63 -6.79 1.09 -8.82
C ALA A 63 -7.72 0.55 -9.93
N ASP A 64 -8.84 1.25 -10.18
CA ASP A 64 -9.82 0.87 -11.19
C ASP A 64 -9.26 0.89 -12.63
N SER A 65 -8.32 1.80 -12.92
CA SER A 65 -7.66 1.88 -14.22
C SER A 65 -6.49 0.90 -14.41
N ILE A 66 -5.71 0.61 -13.35
CA ILE A 66 -4.50 -0.23 -13.44
C ILE A 66 -4.85 -1.73 -13.50
N ILE A 67 -5.84 -2.19 -12.73
CA ILE A 67 -6.21 -3.61 -12.63
C ILE A 67 -6.60 -4.22 -14.00
N PRO A 68 -7.52 -3.64 -14.81
CA PRO A 68 -7.94 -4.27 -16.06
C PRO A 68 -6.81 -4.35 -17.11
N GLU A 69 -5.85 -3.42 -17.10
CA GLU A 69 -4.74 -3.40 -18.04
C GLU A 69 -3.71 -4.51 -17.79
N ILE A 70 -3.42 -4.81 -16.52
CA ILE A 70 -2.46 -5.86 -16.13
C ILE A 70 -3.01 -7.25 -16.49
N TRP A 71 -4.29 -7.50 -16.21
CA TRP A 71 -4.92 -8.81 -16.41
C TRP A 71 -5.01 -9.17 -17.90
N LYS A 72 -5.39 -8.22 -18.76
CA LYS A 72 -5.45 -8.44 -20.22
C LYS A 72 -4.11 -8.85 -20.81
N LYS A 73 -3.02 -8.24 -20.35
CA LYS A 73 -1.69 -8.47 -20.93
C LYS A 73 -1.05 -9.80 -20.50
N TYR A 74 -1.26 -10.22 -19.25
CA TYR A 74 -0.64 -11.43 -18.70
C TYR A 74 -1.49 -12.69 -18.90
N TYR A 75 -2.77 -12.66 -18.52
CA TYR A 75 -3.61 -13.87 -18.50
C TYR A 75 -4.22 -14.21 -19.87
N GLY A 76 -4.43 -13.22 -20.75
CA GLY A 76 -5.06 -13.45 -22.05
C GLY A 76 -4.30 -14.47 -22.92
N ARG A 77 -2.97 -14.35 -22.98
CA ARG A 77 -2.13 -15.26 -23.79
C ARG A 77 -2.07 -16.68 -23.20
N LEU A 78 -2.14 -16.82 -21.88
CA LEU A 78 -2.10 -18.12 -21.21
C LEU A 78 -3.43 -18.89 -21.41
N LEU A 79 -4.54 -18.19 -21.28
CA LEU A 79 -5.88 -18.75 -21.46
C LEU A 79 -6.15 -19.22 -22.89
N ILE A 80 -5.77 -18.42 -23.90
CA ILE A 80 -5.95 -18.78 -25.32
C ILE A 80 -5.19 -20.08 -25.67
N LYS A 81 -3.96 -20.24 -25.17
CA LYS A 81 -3.17 -21.46 -25.39
C LYS A 81 -3.80 -22.69 -24.73
N GLY A 82 -4.30 -22.52 -23.50
CA GLY A 82 -5.00 -23.59 -22.79
C GLY A 82 -6.27 -24.06 -23.50
N ILE A 83 -7.09 -23.10 -23.96
CA ILE A 83 -8.32 -23.38 -24.73
C ILE A 83 -7.98 -24.12 -26.03
N GLY A 84 -6.97 -23.67 -26.77
CA GLY A 84 -6.54 -24.32 -28.00
C GLY A 84 -6.11 -25.78 -27.79
N LEU A 85 -5.29 -26.04 -26.76
CA LEU A 85 -4.84 -27.39 -26.43
C LEU A 85 -6.03 -28.30 -26.06
N PHE A 86 -6.95 -27.80 -25.25
CA PHE A 86 -8.15 -28.55 -24.86
C PHE A 86 -9.02 -28.92 -26.07
N LEU A 87 -9.25 -27.96 -26.98
CA LEU A 87 -10.02 -28.20 -28.21
C LEU A 87 -9.34 -29.22 -29.12
N ILE A 88 -8.01 -29.18 -29.23
CA ILE A 88 -7.25 -30.16 -30.02
C ILE A 88 -7.43 -31.58 -29.45
N VAL A 89 -7.26 -31.74 -28.14
CA VAL A 89 -7.44 -33.05 -27.48
C VAL A 89 -8.88 -33.55 -27.66
N TYR A 90 -9.87 -32.67 -27.50
CA TYR A 90 -11.28 -33.00 -27.70
C TYR A 90 -11.56 -33.53 -29.12
N ILE A 91 -11.05 -32.83 -30.16
CA ILE A 91 -11.22 -33.25 -31.56
C ILE A 91 -10.59 -34.62 -31.81
N ILE A 92 -9.39 -34.88 -31.26
CA ILE A 92 -8.70 -36.16 -31.41
C ILE A 92 -9.54 -37.30 -30.80
N VAL A 93 -10.05 -37.10 -29.58
CA VAL A 93 -10.89 -38.11 -28.90
C VAL A 93 -12.16 -38.40 -29.71
N VAL A 94 -12.86 -37.37 -30.18
CA VAL A 94 -14.05 -37.55 -31.01
C VAL A 94 -13.73 -38.30 -32.31
N THR A 95 -12.63 -37.96 -32.97
CA THR A 95 -12.22 -38.62 -34.21
C THR A 95 -11.90 -40.10 -33.99
N LEU A 96 -11.18 -40.42 -32.91
CA LEU A 96 -10.90 -41.81 -32.53
C LEU A 96 -12.18 -42.58 -32.22
N LEU A 97 -13.13 -42.00 -31.47
CA LEU A 97 -14.42 -42.64 -31.18
C LEU A 97 -15.23 -42.93 -32.44
N VAL A 98 -15.16 -42.05 -33.45
CA VAL A 98 -15.83 -42.27 -34.75
C VAL A 98 -15.11 -43.34 -35.57
N LEU A 99 -13.77 -43.43 -35.52
CA LEU A 99 -12.99 -44.44 -36.24
C LEU A 99 -13.03 -45.84 -35.60
N LEU A 100 -13.23 -45.92 -34.28
CA LEU A 100 -13.37 -47.17 -33.52
C LEU A 100 -14.79 -47.74 -33.55
N LYS A 101 -15.76 -46.96 -34.06
CA LYS A 101 -17.15 -47.36 -34.22
C LYS A 101 -17.41 -47.86 -35.63
#